data_AF-A0A022FXY5-F1
#
_entry.id   AF-A0A022FXY5-F1
#
_cell.length_a   1.000
_cell.length_b   1.000
_cell.length_c   1.000
_cell.angle_alpha   90.00
_cell.angle_beta   90.00
_cell.angle_gamma   90.00
#
_symmetry.space_group_name_H-M   'P 1'
#
loop_
_entity.id
_entity.type
_entity.pdbx_description
1 polymer ?
#
loop_
_entity_poly.entity_id
_entity_poly.type
_entity_poly.pdbx_seq_one_letter_code
_entity_poly.pdbx_strand_id
1 'polypeptide(L)'
;MQRKEWPLWEVFVRSKQGLEHKHCGSLHAADAQQALHMARDVYTRRQEGVSIWVVPSAAITASVPEEKPELFDPMADKIYRHPTFYQLPDEVNHM
;
A
#
# COMPACT_ATOMS: atom_id res chain seq x y z
N MET A 1 37.97 9.73 -0.85
CA MET A 1 36.93 8.95 -1.55
C MET A 1 35.66 8.99 -0.72
N GLN A 2 34.56 9.59 -1.19
CA GLN A 2 33.27 9.42 -0.52
C GLN A 2 32.76 8.00 -0.77
N ARG A 3 32.39 7.27 0.29
CA ARG A 3 31.70 5.99 0.17
C ARG A 3 30.35 6.28 -0.47
N LYS A 4 30.07 5.73 -1.66
CA LYS A 4 28.70 5.69 -2.17
C LYS A 4 27.90 4.86 -1.19
N GLU A 5 26.88 5.46 -0.56
CA GLU A 5 25.94 4.69 0.23
C GLU A 5 25.11 3.82 -0.70
N TRP A 6 24.81 2.61 -0.25
CA TRP A 6 23.92 1.68 -0.94
C TRP A 6 22.71 1.49 -0.04
N PRO A 7 21.75 2.44 -0.05
CA PRO A 7 20.54 2.31 0.74
C PRO A 7 19.68 1.11 0.31
N LEU A 8 18.78 0.69 1.20
CA LEU A 8 17.80 -0.36 0.96
C LEU A 8 16.61 0.19 0.15
N TRP A 9 16.14 -0.63 -0.80
CA TRP A 9 15.00 -0.35 -1.66
C TRP A 9 14.01 -1.50 -1.59
N GLU A 10 12.72 -1.20 -1.47
CA GLU A 10 11.64 -2.16 -1.64
C GLU A 10 11.20 -2.23 -3.10
N VAL A 11 10.97 -3.44 -3.60
CA VAL A 11 10.68 -3.71 -5.02
C VAL A 11 9.26 -4.23 -5.17
N PHE A 12 8.50 -3.59 -6.05
CA PHE A 12 7.14 -4.01 -6.40
C PHE A 12 7.05 -4.30 -7.90
N VAL A 13 6.51 -5.46 -8.25
CA VAL A 13 6.40 -5.90 -9.65
C VAL A 13 4.94 -6.14 -10.00
N ARG A 14 4.53 -5.67 -11.18
CA ARG A 14 3.26 -6.05 -11.81
C ARG A 14 3.55 -6.89 -13.05
N SER A 15 3.00 -8.11 -13.07
CA SER A 15 3.07 -9.00 -14.23
C SER A 15 2.14 -8.52 -15.35
N LYS A 16 2.31 -9.05 -16.56
CA LYS A 16 1.51 -8.67 -17.73
C LYS A 16 0.01 -8.84 -17.57
N GLN A 17 -0.42 -9.87 -16.84
CA GLN A 17 -1.82 -10.17 -16.56
C GLN A 17 -2.25 -9.70 -15.16
N GLY A 18 -1.33 -9.14 -14.36
CA GLY A 18 -1.60 -8.65 -13.02
C GLY A 18 -2.23 -7.26 -13.04
N LEU A 19 -3.20 -7.03 -12.16
CA LEU A 19 -3.85 -5.72 -12.01
C LEU A 19 -3.03 -4.79 -11.09
N GLU A 20 -2.38 -5.37 -10.09
CA GLU A 20 -1.68 -4.67 -9.01
C GLU A 20 -0.18 -4.99 -8.94
N HIS A 21 0.61 -4.02 -8.47
CA HIS A 21 2.00 -4.22 -8.12
C HIS A 21 2.10 -4.95 -6.78
N LYS A 22 2.84 -6.06 -6.74
CA LYS A 22 3.07 -6.85 -5.52
C LYS A 22 4.50 -6.68 -5.05
N HIS A 23 4.68 -6.51 -3.74
CA HIS A 23 6.01 -6.51 -3.14
C HIS A 23 6.67 -7.88 -3.35
N CYS A 24 7.87 -7.91 -3.95
CA CYS A 24 8.59 -9.15 -4.25
C CYS A 24 9.93 -9.29 -3.51
N GLY A 25 10.35 -8.25 -2.78
CA GLY A 25 11.57 -8.26 -1.96
C GLY A 25 12.32 -6.94 -2.01
N SER A 26 13.51 -6.95 -1.41
CA SER A 26 14.32 -5.75 -1.20
C SER A 26 15.73 -5.93 -1.76
N LEU A 27 16.37 -4.84 -2.17
CA LEU A 27 17.77 -4.83 -2.63
C LEU A 27 18.50 -3.55 -2.21
N HIS A 28 19.83 -3.59 -2.19
CA HIS A 28 20.66 -2.40 -1.98
C HIS A 28 21.16 -1.84 -3.31
N ALA A 29 21.04 -0.53 -3.51
CA ALA A 29 21.51 0.15 -4.72
C ALA A 29 21.83 1.62 -4.42
N ALA A 30 22.78 2.21 -5.15
CA ALA A 30 23.24 3.58 -4.91
C ALA A 30 22.21 4.65 -5.32
N ASP A 31 21.35 4.34 -6.28
CA ASP A 31 20.28 5.22 -6.77
C ASP A 31 19.12 4.42 -7.39
N ALA A 32 18.04 5.12 -7.73
CA ALA A 32 16.81 4.50 -8.25
C ALA A 32 17.01 3.82 -9.61
N GLN A 33 17.89 4.33 -10.48
CA GLN A 33 18.13 3.74 -11.81
C GLN A 33 18.92 2.44 -11.68
N GLN A 34 19.90 2.40 -10.77
CA GLN A 34 20.59 1.17 -10.43
C GLN A 34 19.64 0.16 -9.78
N ALA A 35 18.78 0.61 -8.86
CA ALA A 35 17.78 -0.25 -8.22
C ALA A 35 16.84 -0.90 -9.24
N LEU A 36 16.35 -0.13 -10.24
CA LEU A 36 15.52 -0.65 -11.33
C LEU A 36 16.23 -1.73 -12.16
N HIS A 37 17.48 -1.49 -12.54
CA HIS A 37 18.26 -2.48 -13.29
C HIS A 37 18.47 -3.77 -12.51
N MET A 38 18.86 -3.65 -11.24
CA MET A 38 19.06 -4.81 -10.37
C MET A 38 17.74 -5.57 -10.13
N ALA A 39 16.64 -4.85 -9.86
CA ALA A 39 15.31 -5.44 -9.67
C ALA A 39 14.84 -6.22 -10.91
N ARG A 40 15.06 -5.67 -12.10
CA ARG A 40 14.76 -6.33 -13.37
C ARG A 40 15.52 -7.67 -13.51
N ASP A 41 16.82 -7.68 -13.22
CA ASP A 41 17.61 -8.90 -13.38
C ASP A 41 17.28 -9.94 -12.29
N VAL A 42 17.11 -9.53 -11.04
CA VAL A 42 16.90 -10.42 -9.89
C VAL A 42 15.47 -10.99 -9.87
N TYR A 43 14.45 -10.15 -10.03
CA TYR A 43 13.06 -10.53 -9.76
C TYR A 43 12.24 -10.87 -10.99
N THR A 44 12.61 -10.38 -12.19
CA THR A 44 11.80 -10.64 -13.40
C THR A 44 12.44 -11.66 -14.34
N ARG A 45 13.70 -12.05 -14.14
CA ARG A 45 14.45 -12.96 -15.03
C ARG A 45 14.32 -12.58 -16.52
N ARG A 46 14.15 -11.28 -16.81
CA ARG A 46 13.89 -10.71 -18.14
C ARG A 46 12.59 -11.18 -18.84
N GLN A 47 11.63 -11.77 -18.11
CA GLN A 47 10.28 -12.14 -18.58
C GLN A 47 9.17 -11.32 -17.88
N GLU A 48 7.98 -11.27 -18.52
CA GLU A 48 6.61 -10.83 -18.11
C GLU A 48 6.36 -9.74 -17.04
N GLY A 49 7.35 -9.17 -16.38
CA GLY A 49 7.22 -7.97 -15.56
C GLY A 49 7.05 -6.76 -16.47
N VAL A 50 5.82 -6.24 -16.56
CA VAL A 50 5.48 -5.09 -17.42
C VAL A 50 5.83 -3.78 -16.72
N SER A 51 5.83 -3.77 -15.38
CA SER A 51 6.13 -2.57 -14.61
C SER A 51 6.82 -2.94 -13.30
N ILE A 52 7.89 -2.21 -12.98
CA ILE A 52 8.65 -2.34 -11.73
C ILE A 52 8.62 -0.97 -11.04
N TRP A 53 8.27 -0.95 -9.76
CA TRP A 53 8.48 0.18 -8.89
C TRP A 53 9.59 -0.15 -7.91
N VAL A 54 10.45 0.82 -7.67
CA VAL A 54 11.46 0.79 -6.60
C VAL A 54 11.22 2.00 -5.72
N VAL A 55 11.20 1.78 -4.42
CA VAL A 55 10.96 2.83 -3.43
C VAL A 55 12.06 2.73 -2.37
N PRO A 56 12.74 3.82 -1.99
CA PRO A 56 13.67 3.77 -0.87
C PRO A 56 12.91 3.30 0.37
N SER A 57 13.44 2.35 1.13
CA SER A 57 12.74 1.82 2.31
C SER A 57 12.41 2.92 3.33
N ALA A 58 13.28 3.94 3.43
CA ALA A 58 13.08 5.11 4.28
C ALA A 58 11.89 6.00 3.88
N ALA A 59 11.34 5.85 2.66
CA ALA A 59 10.17 6.59 2.20
C ALA A 59 8.85 5.89 2.55
N ILE A 60 8.89 4.68 3.11
CA ILE A 60 7.70 3.89 3.46
C ILE A 60 7.38 4.12 4.94
N THR A 61 6.17 4.59 5.22
CA THR A 61 5.62 4.65 6.57
C THR A 61 4.68 3.47 6.77
N ALA A 62 4.93 2.64 7.78
CA ALA A 62 4.08 1.51 8.13
C ALA A 62 3.15 1.89 9.30
N SER A 63 1.94 1.34 9.30
CA SER A 63 1.04 1.42 10.47
C SER A 63 1.62 0.62 11.64
N VAL A 64 1.30 1.06 12.86
CA VAL A 64 1.69 0.38 14.09
C VAL A 64 0.76 -0.82 14.32
N PRO A 65 1.28 -2.06 14.51
CA PRO A 65 0.44 -3.25 14.67
C PRO A 65 -0.60 -3.15 15.81
N GLU A 66 -0.27 -2.44 16.87
CA GLU A 66 -1.10 -2.23 18.05
C GLU A 66 -2.34 -1.36 17.76
N GLU A 67 -2.28 -0.48 16.76
CA GLU A 67 -3.41 0.37 16.33
C GLU A 67 -4.40 -0.35 15.41
N LYS A 68 -4.16 -1.64 15.11
CA LYS A 68 -5.02 -2.43 14.23
C LYS A 68 -6.51 -2.35 14.61
N PRO A 69 -6.92 -2.46 15.89
CA PRO A 69 -8.34 -2.39 16.25
C PRO A 69 -8.98 -1.05 15.89
N GLU A 70 -8.27 0.06 16.09
CA GLU A 70 -8.81 1.40 15.83
C GLU A 70 -8.87 1.72 14.34
N LEU A 71 -7.89 1.23 13.57
CA LEU A 71 -7.76 1.55 12.15
C LEU A 71 -8.59 0.65 11.23
N PHE A 72 -8.79 -0.63 11.61
CA PHE A 72 -9.35 -1.64 10.70
C PHE A 72 -10.52 -2.43 11.26
N ASP A 73 -10.76 -2.44 12.57
CA ASP A 73 -11.93 -3.16 13.06
C ASP A 73 -13.20 -2.41 12.61
N PRO A 74 -14.13 -3.10 11.93
CA PRO A 74 -15.36 -2.49 11.49
C PRO A 74 -16.13 -2.00 12.72
N MET A 75 -16.89 -0.92 12.57
CA MET A 75 -17.81 -0.43 13.62
C MET A 75 -19.01 -1.38 13.83
N ALA A 76 -18.83 -2.69 13.69
CA ALA A 76 -19.87 -3.71 13.80
C ALA A 76 -20.57 -3.68 15.16
N ASP A 77 -19.86 -3.27 16.21
CA ASP A 77 -20.40 -3.18 17.57
C ASP A 77 -21.13 -1.85 17.85
N LYS A 78 -21.10 -0.90 16.92
CA LYS A 78 -21.92 0.31 17.04
C LYS A 78 -23.36 -0.02 16.67
N ILE A 79 -24.21 -0.08 17.69
CA ILE A 79 -25.67 -0.14 17.54
C ILE A 79 -26.11 0.98 16.59
N TYR A 80 -26.72 0.61 15.46
CA TYR A 80 -27.33 1.56 14.54
C TYR A 80 -28.36 2.39 15.31
N ARG A 81 -28.10 3.69 15.45
CA ARG A 81 -29.06 4.61 16.07
C ARG A 81 -30.01 5.10 14.99
N HIS A 82 -31.27 4.68 15.07
CA HIS A 82 -32.32 5.32 14.28
C HIS A 82 -32.37 6.82 14.64
N PRO A 83 -32.42 7.72 13.65
CA PRO A 83 -32.48 9.15 13.89
C PRO A 83 -33.85 9.54 14.45
N THR A 84 -34.04 9.35 15.76
CA THR A 84 -35.28 9.73 16.48
C THR A 84 -35.30 11.21 16.88
N PHE A 85 -34.23 11.95 16.57
CA PHE A 85 -34.07 13.37 16.94
C PHE A 85 -34.67 14.36 15.94
N TYR A 86 -35.13 13.91 14.78
CA TYR A 86 -35.88 14.76 13.85
C TYR A 86 -37.38 14.57 14.09
N GLN A 87 -38.08 15.67 14.38
CA GLN A 87 -39.53 15.71 14.24
C GLN A 87 -39.84 15.75 12.74
N LEU A 88 -40.45 14.67 12.23
CA LEU A 88 -40.99 14.69 10.88
C LEU A 88 -42.24 15.59 10.88
N PRO A 89 -42.45 16.39 9.81
CA PRO A 89 -43.72 17.06 9.60
C PRO A 89 -44.87 16.05 9.53
N ASP A 90 -46.05 16.42 10.02
CA ASP A 90 -47.23 15.55 10.08
C ASP A 90 -47.59 14.95 8.71
N GLU A 91 -47.35 15.70 7.63
CA GLU A 91 -47.57 15.32 6.23
C GLU A 91 -46.81 14.05 5.80
N VAL A 92 -45.73 13.68 6.51
CA VAL A 92 -44.83 12.57 6.17
C VAL A 92 -44.91 11.42 7.17
N ASN A 93 -45.73 11.52 8.22
CA ASN A 93 -45.79 10.58 9.35
C ASN A 93 -46.71 9.36 9.10
N HIS A 94 -47.14 9.13 7.85
CA HIS A 94 -48.14 8.13 7.46
C HIS A 94 -47.73 7.27 6.26
N MET A 95 -46.45 6.86 6.17
CA MET A 95 -46.05 5.76 5.28
C MET A 95 -46.17 4.40 5.94
#